data_AF-A0A2K5SJA0-F1
#
_entry.id   AF-A0A2K5SJA0-F1
#
_cell.length_a   1.000
_cell.length_b   1.000
_cell.length_c   1.000
_cell.angle_alpha   90.00
_cell.angle_beta   90.00
_cell.angle_gamma   90.00
#
_symmetry.space_group_name_H-M   'P 1'
#
loop_
_entity.id
_entity.type
_entity.pdbx_description
1 polymer ?
#
loop_
_entity_poly.entity_id
_entity_poly.type
_entity_poly.pdbx_seq_one_letter_code
_entity_poly.pdbx_strand_id
1 'polypeptide(L)'
;SVPSLEQDELTAVNVKQGFNNQPAFTGDEHGSARNIVINPSKIGAYFSSILAEKLKLNTFQDTGRKKPQVNAKDNYWLVTPRSQSVIHSWFSELAGNKPLSVLAKKELPLAKSGVHQVPILSKKEDVFAYLAKYSVPMVRATWLIKMTCAYYSAISEAKIKKRQSTDPNLEWTQISTRYLREQLAKISDFYHMASSSGDGPVPVPPEVEQAMKQWEYNEKLAFHMFQEGMLEKHEYLTWILDVLEKIR
;
A
#
# COMPACT_ATOMS: atom_id res chain seq x y z
N SER A 1 -1.92 -42.57 11.86
CA SER A 1 -0.94 -43.12 10.90
C SER A 1 -1.72 -43.83 9.82
N VAL A 2 -1.53 -43.47 8.55
CA VAL A 2 -2.24 -44.11 7.43
C VAL A 2 -1.48 -45.39 7.08
N PRO A 3 -2.09 -46.59 7.10
CA PRO A 3 -1.40 -47.82 6.72
C PRO A 3 -1.03 -47.78 5.23
N SER A 4 0.25 -47.93 4.91
CA SER A 4 0.73 -48.12 3.54
C SER A 4 1.16 -49.57 3.32
N LEU A 5 0.99 -50.09 2.11
CA LEU A 5 1.34 -51.47 1.74
C LEU A 5 2.80 -51.85 2.05
N GLU A 6 3.71 -50.88 2.06
CA GLU A 6 5.13 -51.07 2.42
C GLU A 6 5.36 -51.34 3.92
N GLN A 7 4.44 -50.94 4.81
CA GLN A 7 4.57 -51.18 6.26
C GLN A 7 4.16 -52.59 6.68
N ASP A 8 3.34 -53.28 5.88
CA ASP A 8 2.84 -54.64 6.17
C ASP A 8 3.72 -55.75 5.55
N GLU A 9 4.84 -55.41 4.91
CA GLU A 9 5.70 -56.37 4.24
C GLU A 9 6.64 -57.10 5.24
N LEU A 10 6.16 -58.22 5.79
CA LEU A 10 6.93 -59.10 6.68
C LEU A 10 7.85 -60.03 5.89
N THR A 11 9.05 -59.55 5.57
CA THR A 11 10.12 -60.41 5.03
C THR A 11 10.72 -61.29 6.13
N ALA A 12 11.24 -62.47 5.77
CA ALA A 12 11.85 -63.41 6.72
C ALA A 12 13.02 -62.80 7.52
N VAL A 13 13.66 -61.76 6.97
CA VAL A 13 14.72 -60.99 7.63
C VAL A 13 14.13 -60.05 8.68
N ASN A 14 13.11 -59.26 8.33
CA ASN A 14 12.46 -58.32 9.26
C ASN A 14 11.78 -59.04 10.44
N VAL A 15 11.23 -60.24 10.20
CA VAL A 15 10.62 -61.07 11.25
C VAL A 15 11.67 -61.61 12.23
N LYS A 16 12.87 -61.98 11.75
CA LYS A 16 13.91 -62.58 12.58
C LYS A 16 14.85 -61.56 13.24
N GLN A 17 15.09 -60.42 12.59
CA GLN A 17 16.10 -59.43 12.99
C GLN A 17 15.49 -58.08 13.41
N GLY A 18 14.17 -57.91 13.25
CA GLY A 18 13.48 -56.65 13.48
C GLY A 18 13.59 -55.68 12.29
N PHE A 19 12.76 -54.63 12.28
CA PHE A 19 12.84 -53.56 11.30
C PHE A 19 14.02 -52.64 11.62
N ASN A 20 14.94 -52.46 10.66
CA ASN A 20 16.08 -51.55 10.79
C ASN A 20 15.95 -50.38 9.80
N ASN A 21 15.60 -49.19 10.29
CA ASN A 21 15.52 -47.97 9.50
C ASN A 21 16.87 -47.24 9.56
N GLN A 22 17.84 -47.69 8.77
CA GLN A 22 19.08 -46.94 8.60
C GLN A 22 18.80 -45.70 7.75
N PRO A 23 19.26 -44.50 8.16
CA PRO A 23 19.15 -43.31 7.33
C PRO A 23 19.79 -43.54 5.96
N ALA A 24 19.21 -42.99 4.90
CA ALA A 24 19.72 -43.12 3.53
C ALA A 24 21.05 -42.36 3.28
N PHE A 25 21.70 -41.87 4.34
CA PHE A 25 23.00 -41.20 4.27
C PHE A 25 24.11 -42.23 4.42
N THR A 26 24.90 -42.41 3.37
CA THR A 26 26.08 -43.29 3.35
C THR A 26 27.33 -42.65 4.00
N GLY A 27 27.15 -41.59 4.79
CA GLY A 27 28.24 -40.75 5.33
C GLY A 27 28.19 -40.62 6.84
N ASP A 28 29.10 -39.81 7.39
CA ASP A 28 29.18 -39.51 8.82
C ASP A 28 27.96 -38.69 9.27
N GLU A 29 26.90 -39.38 9.71
CA GLU A 29 25.68 -38.79 10.26
C GLU A 29 25.95 -37.89 11.48
N HIS A 30 27.05 -38.14 12.18
CA HIS A 30 27.46 -37.38 13.38
C HIS A 30 28.58 -36.37 13.08
N GLY A 31 28.91 -36.16 11.81
CA GLY A 31 29.98 -35.29 11.36
C GLY A 31 29.60 -33.81 11.34
N SER A 32 30.61 -32.94 11.41
CA SER A 32 30.42 -31.50 11.28
C SER A 32 30.69 -31.03 9.85
N ALA A 33 29.79 -30.20 9.31
CA ALA A 33 29.93 -29.53 8.02
C ALA A 33 31.02 -28.42 7.97
N ARG A 34 31.89 -28.32 9.00
CA ARG A 34 32.88 -27.24 9.15
C ARG A 34 33.86 -27.11 7.97
N ASN A 35 34.12 -28.21 7.26
CA ASN A 35 35.02 -28.23 6.10
C ASN A 35 34.27 -28.16 4.75
N ILE A 36 32.95 -27.94 4.76
CA ILE A 36 32.18 -27.77 3.53
C ILE A 36 32.42 -26.36 2.99
N VAL A 37 32.97 -26.29 1.78
CA VAL A 37 33.19 -25.02 1.09
C VAL A 37 31.87 -24.54 0.50
N ILE A 38 31.23 -23.60 1.19
CA ILE A 38 30.04 -22.91 0.69
C ILE A 38 30.49 -21.69 -0.11
N ASN A 39 29.98 -21.53 -1.34
CA ASN A 39 30.24 -20.36 -2.18
C ASN A 39 29.12 -19.31 -1.99
N PRO A 40 29.37 -18.19 -1.26
CA PRO A 40 28.34 -17.21 -0.98
C PRO A 40 27.78 -16.53 -2.23
N SER A 41 28.61 -16.35 -3.26
CA SER A 41 28.19 -15.72 -4.52
C SER A 41 27.17 -16.57 -5.28
N LYS A 42 27.32 -17.90 -5.25
CA LYS A 42 26.34 -18.83 -5.84
C LYS A 42 25.03 -18.83 -5.07
N ILE A 43 25.08 -18.80 -3.73
CA ILE A 43 23.86 -18.71 -2.91
C ILE A 43 23.10 -17.43 -3.23
N GLY A 44 23.79 -16.28 -3.28
CA GLY A 44 23.18 -15.00 -3.63
C GLY A 44 22.54 -15.01 -5.02
N ALA A 45 23.21 -15.61 -6.01
CA ALA A 45 22.70 -15.75 -7.36
C ALA A 45 21.45 -16.66 -7.42
N TYR A 46 21.48 -17.82 -6.76
CA TYR A 46 20.32 -18.73 -6.72
C TYR A 46 19.14 -18.12 -6.00
N PHE A 47 19.37 -17.46 -4.86
CA PHE A 47 18.31 -16.79 -4.13
C PHE A 47 17.68 -15.66 -4.95
N SER A 48 18.52 -14.87 -5.63
CA SER A 48 18.04 -13.82 -6.56
C SER A 48 17.22 -14.41 -7.71
N SER A 49 17.65 -15.54 -8.27
CA SER A 49 16.91 -16.25 -9.33
C SER A 49 15.56 -16.78 -8.84
N ILE A 50 15.50 -17.30 -7.61
CA ILE A 50 14.24 -17.77 -6.99
C ILE A 50 13.29 -16.59 -6.77
N LEU A 51 13.79 -15.46 -6.26
CA LEU A 51 13.00 -14.25 -6.08
C LEU A 51 12.47 -13.71 -7.42
N ALA A 52 13.31 -13.71 -8.46
CA ALA A 52 12.92 -13.28 -9.80
C ALA A 52 11.84 -14.20 -10.40
N GLU A 53 11.97 -15.53 -10.29
CA GLU A 53 10.96 -16.46 -10.80
C GLU A 53 9.67 -16.39 -9.97
N LYS A 54 9.76 -16.25 -8.65
CA LYS A 54 8.60 -16.02 -7.78
C LYS A 54 7.87 -14.72 -8.13
N LEU A 55 8.61 -13.66 -8.43
CA LEU A 55 8.01 -12.40 -8.89
C LEU A 55 7.29 -12.60 -10.22
N LYS A 56 7.95 -13.25 -11.19
CA LYS A 56 7.39 -13.56 -12.51
C LYS A 56 6.11 -14.39 -12.45
N LEU A 57 6.04 -15.40 -11.57
CA LEU A 57 4.84 -16.23 -11.40
C LEU A 57 3.70 -15.49 -10.68
N ASN A 58 4.04 -14.57 -9.75
CA ASN A 58 3.04 -13.76 -9.04
C ASN A 58 2.54 -12.56 -9.85
N THR A 59 3.24 -12.19 -10.93
CA THR A 59 2.72 -11.25 -11.92
C THR A 59 1.94 -12.02 -12.97
N PHE A 60 0.66 -11.69 -13.17
CA PHE A 60 -0.15 -12.28 -14.25
C PHE A 60 0.62 -12.25 -15.57
N GLN A 61 0.70 -13.40 -16.26
CA GLN A 61 1.24 -13.43 -17.61
C GLN A 61 0.34 -12.55 -18.49
N ASP A 62 0.91 -11.45 -18.96
CA ASP A 62 0.28 -10.54 -19.90
C ASP A 62 0.10 -11.33 -21.20
N THR A 63 -1.06 -11.98 -21.37
CA THR A 63 -1.43 -12.59 -22.65
C THR A 63 -1.23 -11.50 -23.69
N GLY A 64 -0.39 -11.72 -24.72
CA GLY A 64 0.10 -10.69 -25.65
C GLY A 64 -0.93 -9.86 -26.44
N ARG A 65 -2.21 -9.87 -26.06
CA ARG A 65 -3.14 -8.78 -26.31
C ARG A 65 -2.61 -7.55 -25.58
N LYS A 66 -2.15 -6.55 -26.33
CA LYS A 66 -1.79 -5.21 -25.83
C LYS A 66 -2.68 -4.87 -24.63
N LYS A 67 -2.08 -4.66 -23.44
CA LYS A 67 -2.79 -4.15 -22.27
C LYS A 67 -3.78 -3.08 -22.75
N PRO A 68 -5.08 -3.19 -22.42
CA PRO A 68 -6.03 -2.16 -22.78
C PRO A 68 -5.48 -0.81 -22.28
N GLN A 69 -5.09 0.06 -23.22
CA GLN A 69 -4.57 1.36 -22.85
C GLN A 69 -5.69 2.10 -22.13
N VAL A 70 -5.48 2.44 -20.86
CA VAL A 70 -6.49 3.16 -20.05
C VAL A 70 -6.69 4.53 -20.68
N ASN A 71 -7.86 4.77 -21.28
CA ASN A 71 -8.19 6.09 -21.81
C ASN A 71 -8.42 7.07 -20.65
N ALA A 72 -7.42 7.93 -20.38
CA ALA A 72 -7.48 8.85 -19.27
C ALA A 72 -8.67 9.82 -19.34
N LYS A 73 -9.08 10.23 -20.55
CA LYS A 73 -10.17 11.22 -20.75
C LYS A 73 -11.56 10.68 -20.45
N ASP A 74 -11.76 9.37 -20.54
CA ASP A 74 -13.06 8.75 -20.29
C ASP A 74 -13.25 8.43 -18.81
N ASN A 75 -12.16 8.13 -18.09
CA ASN A 75 -12.20 7.62 -16.72
C ASN A 75 -11.94 8.69 -15.65
N TYR A 76 -11.27 9.80 -15.99
CA TYR A 76 -10.80 10.79 -15.03
C TYR A 76 -11.19 12.21 -15.42
N TRP A 77 -11.47 13.05 -14.42
CA TRP A 77 -11.66 14.49 -14.61
C TRP A 77 -10.65 15.27 -13.77
N LEU A 78 -10.03 16.28 -14.37
CA LEU A 78 -9.15 17.21 -13.65
C LEU A 78 -9.98 18.25 -12.90
N VAL A 79 -9.89 18.26 -11.57
CA VAL A 79 -10.64 19.19 -10.74
C VAL A 79 -10.18 20.63 -11.00
N THR A 80 -11.15 21.52 -11.20
CA THR A 80 -10.90 22.96 -11.35
C THR A 80 -11.59 23.73 -10.22
N PRO A 81 -11.20 24.99 -9.94
CA PRO A 81 -11.86 25.80 -8.91
C PRO A 81 -13.38 25.96 -9.10
N ARG A 82 -13.88 25.85 -10.34
CA ARG A 82 -15.31 25.92 -10.66
C ARG A 82 -16.09 24.65 -10.32
N SER A 83 -15.41 23.58 -9.92
CA SER A 83 -16.00 22.25 -9.69
C SER A 83 -16.32 21.96 -8.22
N GLN A 84 -16.34 22.98 -7.35
CA GLN A 84 -16.46 22.81 -5.88
C GLN A 84 -17.79 22.17 -5.43
N SER A 85 -18.90 22.45 -6.12
CA SER A 85 -20.18 21.78 -5.82
C SER A 85 -20.17 20.30 -6.24
N VAL A 86 -19.57 20.01 -7.41
CA VAL A 86 -19.48 18.66 -7.95
C VAL A 86 -18.56 17.79 -7.10
N ILE A 87 -17.41 18.33 -6.64
CA ILE A 87 -16.50 17.60 -5.77
C ILE A 87 -17.10 17.31 -4.40
N HIS A 88 -17.91 18.24 -3.85
CA HIS A 88 -18.62 18.01 -2.61
C HIS A 88 -19.60 16.83 -2.72
N SER A 89 -20.43 16.84 -3.76
CA SER A 89 -21.36 15.74 -4.03
C SER A 89 -20.60 14.41 -4.22
N TRP A 90 -19.55 14.41 -5.04
CA TRP A 90 -18.78 13.22 -5.35
C TRP A 90 -18.11 12.60 -4.11
N PHE A 91 -17.46 13.41 -3.26
CA PHE A 91 -16.86 12.90 -2.03
C PHE A 91 -17.88 12.47 -0.98
N SER A 92 -19.06 13.10 -0.96
CA SER A 92 -20.17 12.65 -0.10
C SER A 92 -20.67 11.27 -0.54
N GLU A 93 -20.80 11.03 -1.85
CA GLU A 93 -21.13 9.70 -2.38
C GLU A 93 -19.99 8.68 -2.18
N LEU A 94 -18.73 9.12 -2.24
CA LEU A 94 -17.57 8.30 -1.92
C LEU A 94 -17.58 7.91 -0.42
N ALA A 95 -18.01 8.76 0.49
CA ALA A 95 -18.11 8.41 1.90
C ALA A 95 -19.24 7.39 2.18
N GLY A 96 -20.30 7.41 1.36
CA GLY A 96 -21.44 6.49 1.48
C GLY A 96 -21.19 5.10 0.90
N ASN A 97 -22.29 4.37 0.68
CA ASN A 97 -22.28 2.97 0.23
C ASN A 97 -22.45 2.80 -1.29
N LYS A 98 -22.39 3.89 -2.07
CA LYS A 98 -22.55 3.82 -3.52
C LYS A 98 -21.47 2.91 -4.13
N PRO A 99 -21.79 1.95 -5.00
CA PRO A 99 -20.78 1.06 -5.59
C PRO A 99 -19.69 1.85 -6.33
N LEU A 100 -18.42 1.46 -6.14
CA LEU A 100 -17.27 2.15 -6.73
C LEU A 100 -17.30 2.13 -8.27
N SER A 101 -17.85 1.07 -8.87
CA SER A 101 -18.07 0.95 -10.31
C SER A 101 -19.01 2.04 -10.86
N VAL A 102 -20.02 2.43 -10.08
CA VAL A 102 -20.99 3.48 -10.44
C VAL A 102 -20.39 4.87 -10.22
N LEU A 103 -19.51 5.03 -9.23
CA LEU A 103 -18.75 6.27 -9.04
C LEU A 103 -17.74 6.52 -10.16
N ALA A 104 -17.16 5.44 -10.70
CA ALA A 104 -16.13 5.49 -11.73
C ALA A 104 -16.68 5.53 -13.17
N LYS A 105 -17.94 5.16 -13.41
CA LYS A 105 -18.51 5.06 -14.77
C LYS A 105 -19.79 5.88 -14.93
N LYS A 106 -19.86 6.53 -16.09
CA LYS A 106 -21.06 7.07 -16.72
C LYS A 106 -22.05 5.95 -17.02
N GLU A 107 -23.13 5.83 -16.26
CA GLU A 107 -24.29 5.11 -16.79
C GLU A 107 -24.99 5.98 -17.85
N LEU A 108 -25.26 5.40 -19.03
CA LEU A 108 -25.95 5.97 -20.20
C LEU A 108 -27.42 6.36 -19.89
N PRO A 109 -28.21 6.92 -20.84
CA PRO A 109 -28.01 8.06 -21.71
C PRO A 109 -29.22 9.02 -21.56
N LEU A 110 -29.47 9.61 -20.38
CA LEU A 110 -30.51 10.66 -20.28
C LEU A 110 -30.32 11.65 -19.12
N ALA A 111 -29.32 11.47 -18.26
CA ALA A 111 -29.05 12.40 -17.17
C ALA A 111 -28.09 13.51 -17.64
N LYS A 112 -28.65 14.64 -18.07
CA LYS A 112 -27.93 15.91 -18.09
C LYS A 112 -27.56 16.24 -16.65
N SER A 113 -26.26 16.42 -16.37
CA SER A 113 -25.67 16.87 -15.10
C SER A 113 -25.16 15.75 -14.17
N GLY A 114 -23.92 15.32 -14.41
CA GLY A 114 -23.14 14.50 -13.48
C GLY A 114 -21.80 14.12 -14.12
N VAL A 115 -20.68 14.56 -13.55
CA VAL A 115 -19.36 14.10 -13.99
C VAL A 115 -19.09 12.77 -13.28
N HIS A 116 -19.32 11.67 -13.99
CA HIS A 116 -19.08 10.30 -13.51
C HIS A 116 -17.69 9.82 -13.91
N GLN A 117 -16.69 10.51 -13.37
CA GLN A 117 -15.28 10.26 -13.58
C GLN A 117 -14.58 10.39 -12.23
N VAL A 118 -13.47 9.69 -12.04
CA VAL A 118 -12.71 9.84 -10.81
C VAL A 118 -12.04 11.22 -10.82
N PRO A 119 -12.24 12.05 -9.77
CA PRO A 119 -11.62 13.36 -9.70
C PRO A 119 -10.11 13.23 -9.46
N ILE A 120 -9.35 13.97 -10.25
CA ILE A 120 -7.91 14.13 -10.07
C ILE A 120 -7.68 15.56 -9.58
N LEU A 121 -7.22 15.67 -8.35
CA LEU A 121 -6.89 16.94 -7.70
C LEU A 121 -5.64 17.56 -8.30
N SER A 122 -5.53 18.89 -8.23
CA SER A 122 -4.36 19.62 -8.73
C SER A 122 -3.10 19.28 -7.95
N LYS A 123 -3.22 19.12 -6.63
CA LYS A 123 -2.15 18.61 -5.77
C LYS A 123 -2.57 17.27 -5.20
N LYS A 124 -1.63 16.30 -5.20
CA LYS A 124 -1.87 14.96 -4.66
C LYS A 124 -2.20 14.99 -3.17
N GLU A 125 -1.50 15.83 -2.39
CA GLU A 125 -1.69 15.97 -0.95
C GLU A 125 -3.07 16.48 -0.54
N ASP A 126 -3.76 17.24 -1.40
CA ASP A 126 -5.12 17.73 -1.13
C ASP A 126 -6.10 16.56 -0.90
N VAL A 127 -5.80 15.36 -1.43
CA VAL A 127 -6.65 14.17 -1.26
C VAL A 127 -6.87 13.85 0.23
N PHE A 128 -5.85 14.03 1.07
CA PHE A 128 -5.93 13.73 2.50
C PHE A 128 -6.89 14.66 3.23
N ALA A 129 -6.91 15.94 2.84
CA ALA A 129 -7.83 16.92 3.40
C ALA A 129 -9.28 16.63 3.02
N TYR A 130 -9.54 16.27 1.75
CA TYR A 130 -10.89 15.89 1.31
C TYR A 130 -11.35 14.58 1.97
N LEU A 131 -10.52 13.54 1.94
CA LEU A 131 -10.86 12.24 2.55
C LEU A 131 -11.21 12.37 4.04
N ALA A 132 -10.42 13.14 4.79
CA ALA A 132 -10.71 13.44 6.20
C ALA A 132 -12.00 14.26 6.36
N LYS A 133 -12.17 15.33 5.56
CA LYS A 133 -13.35 16.22 5.62
C LYS A 133 -14.66 15.46 5.47
N TYR A 134 -14.72 14.48 4.57
CA TYR A 134 -15.92 13.68 4.33
C TYR A 134 -15.93 12.35 5.10
N SER A 135 -14.93 12.09 5.95
CA SER A 135 -14.81 10.86 6.75
C SER A 135 -14.96 9.59 5.89
N VAL A 136 -14.26 9.55 4.76
CA VAL A 136 -14.38 8.45 3.80
C VAL A 136 -13.88 7.13 4.42
N PRO A 137 -14.57 5.99 4.24
CA PRO A 137 -14.06 4.71 4.75
C PRO A 137 -12.69 4.33 4.16
N MET A 138 -11.78 3.79 4.98
CA MET A 138 -10.38 3.54 4.60
C MET A 138 -10.21 2.77 3.29
N VAL A 139 -10.98 1.69 3.10
CA VAL A 139 -10.98 0.91 1.85
C VAL A 139 -11.30 1.76 0.62
N ARG A 140 -12.27 2.67 0.74
CA ARG A 140 -12.72 3.54 -0.36
C ARG A 140 -11.77 4.72 -0.58
N ALA A 141 -11.16 5.22 0.49
CA ALA A 141 -10.09 6.22 0.44
C ALA A 141 -8.86 5.67 -0.29
N THR A 142 -8.39 4.49 0.10
CA THR A 142 -7.29 3.78 -0.56
C THR A 142 -7.62 3.47 -2.02
N TRP A 143 -8.86 3.11 -2.34
CA TRP A 143 -9.31 2.96 -3.73
C TRP A 143 -9.12 4.26 -4.55
N LEU A 144 -9.53 5.43 -4.04
CA LEU A 144 -9.32 6.70 -4.73
C LEU A 144 -7.83 7.00 -4.97
N ILE A 145 -6.97 6.70 -3.99
CA ILE A 145 -5.52 6.88 -4.14
C ILE A 145 -4.97 5.96 -5.23
N LYS A 146 -5.39 4.68 -5.25
CA LYS A 146 -5.04 3.73 -6.33
C LYS A 146 -5.52 4.21 -7.70
N MET A 147 -6.72 4.77 -7.80
CA MET A 147 -7.22 5.38 -9.04
C MET A 147 -6.37 6.60 -9.45
N THR A 148 -5.90 7.40 -8.49
CA THR A 148 -4.98 8.51 -8.75
C THR A 148 -3.64 8.00 -9.27
N CYS A 149 -3.08 6.93 -8.70
CA CYS A 149 -1.88 6.25 -9.24
C CYS A 149 -2.10 5.81 -10.69
N ALA A 150 -3.21 5.11 -10.95
CA ALA A 150 -3.55 4.60 -12.27
C ALA A 150 -3.67 5.72 -13.32
N TYR A 151 -4.23 6.88 -12.95
CA TYR A 151 -4.23 8.07 -13.82
C TYR A 151 -2.83 8.52 -14.19
N TYR A 152 -1.94 8.74 -13.20
CA TYR A 152 -0.59 9.24 -13.49
C TYR A 152 0.24 8.21 -14.26
N SER A 153 0.08 6.91 -14.00
CA SER A 153 0.70 5.85 -14.80
C SER A 153 0.24 5.91 -16.25
N ALA A 154 -1.08 6.02 -16.51
CA ALA A 154 -1.61 6.12 -17.87
C ALA A 154 -1.11 7.36 -18.63
N ILE A 155 -1.03 8.51 -17.94
CA ILE A 155 -0.48 9.75 -18.53
C ILE A 155 1.02 9.64 -18.81
N SER A 156 1.76 8.94 -17.95
CA SER A 156 3.20 8.70 -18.14
C SER A 156 3.46 7.76 -19.32
N GLU A 157 2.72 6.65 -19.43
CA GLU A 157 2.83 5.70 -20.53
C GLU A 157 2.48 6.32 -21.89
N ALA A 158 1.51 7.24 -21.93
CA ALA A 158 1.17 7.97 -23.14
C ALA A 158 2.28 8.93 -23.61
N LYS A 159 3.19 9.35 -22.72
CA LYS A 159 4.33 10.22 -23.05
C LYS A 159 5.57 9.35 -23.26
N ILE A 160 5.99 9.17 -24.52
CA ILE A 160 7.12 8.32 -25.00
C ILE A 160 8.51 8.68 -24.39
N LYS A 161 8.62 9.59 -23.40
CA LYS A 161 9.90 9.94 -22.78
C LYS A 161 10.37 8.81 -21.85
N LYS A 162 11.55 8.24 -22.14
CA LYS A 162 12.32 7.25 -21.32
C LYS A 162 12.78 7.79 -19.95
N ARG A 163 12.02 8.64 -19.27
CA ARG A 163 12.35 9.04 -17.90
C ARG A 163 11.92 7.90 -16.99
N GLN A 164 12.81 7.46 -16.10
CA GLN A 164 12.50 6.45 -15.10
C GLN A 164 11.28 6.91 -14.32
N SER A 165 10.21 6.12 -14.36
CA SER A 165 8.99 6.37 -13.62
C SER A 165 9.32 6.33 -12.13
N THR A 166 9.04 7.41 -11.40
CA THR A 166 9.13 7.40 -9.94
C THR A 166 8.25 6.28 -9.39
N ASP A 167 8.77 5.49 -8.46
CA ASP A 167 8.01 4.45 -7.79
C ASP A 167 6.79 5.07 -7.07
N PRO A 168 5.55 4.71 -7.44
CA PRO A 168 4.35 5.24 -6.81
C PRO A 168 4.33 5.00 -5.30
N ASN A 169 4.86 3.89 -4.82
CA ASN A 169 4.87 3.58 -3.38
C ASN A 169 5.76 4.55 -2.61
N LEU A 170 6.98 4.79 -3.10
CA LEU A 170 7.90 5.78 -2.54
C LEU A 170 7.29 7.19 -2.57
N GLU A 171 6.71 7.59 -3.71
CA GLU A 171 6.10 8.92 -3.86
C GLU A 171 4.94 9.12 -2.86
N TRP A 172 4.02 8.17 -2.74
CA TRP A 172 2.91 8.28 -1.79
C TRP A 172 3.35 8.17 -0.34
N THR A 173 4.47 7.48 -0.06
CA THR A 173 5.11 7.49 1.27
C THR A 173 5.57 8.88 1.63
N GLN A 174 6.28 9.57 0.74
CA GLN A 174 6.75 10.93 0.97
C GLN A 174 5.60 11.93 1.13
N ILE A 175 4.56 11.84 0.31
CA ILE A 175 3.40 12.74 0.40
C ILE A 175 2.64 12.49 1.72
N SER A 176 2.37 11.22 2.06
CA SER A 176 1.64 10.85 3.29
C SER A 176 2.41 11.26 4.54
N THR A 177 3.70 10.93 4.62
CA THR A 177 4.54 11.25 5.78
C THR A 177 4.73 12.76 5.93
N ARG A 178 4.94 13.50 4.83
CA ARG A 178 4.99 14.98 4.86
C ARG A 178 3.69 15.56 5.39
N TYR A 179 2.55 15.13 4.86
CA TYR A 179 1.24 15.63 5.28
C TYR A 179 0.99 15.40 6.78
N LEU A 180 1.32 14.21 7.28
CA LEU A 180 1.22 13.89 8.71
C LEU A 180 2.17 14.74 9.56
N ARG A 181 3.44 14.93 9.14
CA ARG A 181 4.37 15.82 9.85
C ARG A 181 3.82 17.25 9.93
N GLU A 182 3.21 17.76 8.88
CA GLU A 182 2.61 19.10 8.86
C GLU A 182 1.41 19.22 9.82
N GLN A 183 0.53 18.22 9.90
CA GLN A 183 -0.55 18.25 10.89
C GLN A 183 -0.02 18.18 12.32
N LEU A 184 0.97 17.30 12.57
CA LEU A 184 1.56 17.16 13.89
C LEU A 184 2.27 18.45 14.33
N ALA A 185 3.01 19.10 13.44
CA ALA A 185 3.67 20.38 13.72
C ALA A 185 2.65 21.45 14.14
N LYS A 186 1.57 21.62 13.38
CA LYS A 186 0.50 22.60 13.72
C LYS A 186 -0.12 22.35 15.10
N ILE A 187 -0.35 21.08 15.45
CA ILE A 187 -0.90 20.70 16.75
C ILE A 187 0.13 20.97 17.85
N SER A 188 1.38 20.52 17.66
CA SER A 188 2.46 20.66 18.64
C SER A 188 2.78 22.12 18.93
N ASP A 189 2.88 22.96 17.89
CA ASP A 189 3.20 24.38 18.00
C ASP A 189 2.17 25.11 18.87
N PHE A 190 0.87 24.80 18.69
CA PHE A 190 -0.19 25.36 19.52
C PHE A 190 -0.02 24.99 21.00
N TYR A 191 0.20 23.70 21.32
CA TYR A 191 0.34 23.28 22.71
C TYR A 191 1.64 23.76 23.37
N HIS A 192 2.74 23.88 22.60
CA HIS A 192 3.96 24.51 23.10
C HIS A 192 3.73 25.99 23.43
N MET A 193 3.09 26.74 22.53
CA MET A 193 2.75 28.14 22.77
C MET A 193 1.79 28.31 23.97
N ALA A 194 0.73 27.49 24.04
CA ALA A 194 -0.24 27.52 25.14
C ALA A 194 0.40 27.19 26.50
N SER A 195 1.39 26.30 26.54
CA SER A 195 2.13 25.98 27.78
C SER A 195 3.02 27.13 28.27
N SER A 196 3.48 27.99 27.36
CA SER A 196 4.34 29.13 27.69
C SER A 196 3.57 30.39 28.12
N SER A 197 2.27 30.47 27.82
CA SER A 197 1.45 31.67 28.06
C SER A 197 0.84 31.79 29.45
N GLY A 198 1.03 30.79 30.33
CA GLY A 198 0.89 30.94 31.77
C GLY A 198 -0.40 31.60 32.29
N ASP A 199 -1.57 31.31 31.72
CA ASP A 199 -2.86 31.63 32.36
C ASP A 199 -4.00 30.83 31.71
N GLY A 200 -4.74 30.06 32.53
CA GLY A 200 -5.99 29.38 32.16
C GLY A 200 -5.98 28.40 30.97
N PRO A 201 -7.13 27.74 30.69
CA PRO A 201 -7.30 26.92 29.48
C PRO A 201 -7.36 27.83 28.24
N VAL A 202 -6.39 27.71 27.33
CA VAL A 202 -6.41 28.43 26.04
C VAL A 202 -7.39 27.73 25.09
N PRO A 203 -8.39 28.43 24.52
CA PRO A 203 -9.28 27.85 23.53
C PRO A 203 -8.52 27.37 22.29
N VAL A 204 -8.81 26.16 21.82
CA VAL A 204 -8.18 25.59 20.63
C VAL A 204 -8.68 26.33 19.37
N PRO A 205 -7.80 26.90 18.53
CA PRO A 205 -8.20 27.55 17.29
C PRO A 205 -8.85 26.57 16.31
N PRO A 206 -9.81 27.00 15.46
CA PRO A 206 -10.46 26.14 14.48
C PRO A 206 -9.49 25.42 13.52
N GLU A 207 -8.36 26.08 13.20
CA GLU A 207 -7.31 25.53 12.35
C GLU A 207 -6.58 24.35 13.01
N VAL A 208 -6.39 24.42 14.33
CA VAL A 208 -5.78 23.35 15.13
C VAL A 208 -6.77 22.21 15.32
N GLU A 209 -8.05 22.50 15.58
CA GLU A 209 -9.10 21.46 15.60
C GLU A 209 -9.20 20.73 14.25
N GLN A 210 -9.09 21.46 13.15
CA GLN A 210 -9.07 20.87 11.81
C GLN A 210 -7.82 19.99 11.61
N ALA A 211 -6.65 20.46 12.03
CA ALA A 211 -5.41 19.67 11.97
C ALA A 211 -5.52 18.39 12.81
N MET A 212 -6.13 18.44 14.00
CA MET A 212 -6.40 17.26 14.84
C MET A 212 -7.30 16.25 14.13
N LYS A 213 -8.42 16.69 13.55
CA LYS A 213 -9.32 15.81 12.77
C LYS A 213 -8.61 15.19 11.56
N GLN A 214 -7.78 15.98 10.86
CA GLN A 214 -6.98 15.49 9.73
C GLN A 214 -5.91 14.49 10.19
N TRP A 215 -5.26 14.74 11.32
CA TRP A 215 -4.29 13.81 11.91
C TRP A 215 -4.95 12.47 12.25
N GLU A 216 -6.04 12.48 13.03
CA GLU A 216 -6.74 11.27 13.48
C GLU A 216 -7.23 10.38 12.34
N TYR A 217 -7.70 11.00 11.26
CA TYR A 217 -8.16 10.28 10.09
C TYR A 217 -6.98 9.75 9.26
N ASN A 218 -5.99 10.60 8.98
CA ASN A 218 -4.93 10.26 8.04
C ASN A 218 -3.86 9.33 8.66
N GLU A 219 -3.73 9.28 9.98
CA GLU A 219 -2.92 8.27 10.67
C GLU A 219 -3.47 6.86 10.39
N LYS A 220 -4.77 6.66 10.58
CA LYS A 220 -5.48 5.41 10.24
C LYS A 220 -5.38 5.08 8.76
N LEU A 221 -5.50 6.08 7.89
CA LEU A 221 -5.37 5.89 6.45
C LEU A 221 -3.94 5.48 6.08
N ALA A 222 -2.92 6.12 6.63
CA ALA A 222 -1.52 5.76 6.37
C ALA A 222 -1.22 4.33 6.83
N PHE A 223 -1.72 3.93 8.01
CA PHE A 223 -1.62 2.56 8.48
C PHE A 223 -2.31 1.57 7.53
N HIS A 224 -3.52 1.88 7.07
CA HIS A 224 -4.23 1.05 6.09
C HIS A 224 -3.49 0.97 4.74
N MET A 225 -2.94 2.10 4.26
CA MET A 225 -2.10 2.13 3.04
C MET A 225 -0.83 1.28 3.18
N PHE A 226 -0.21 1.28 4.37
CA PHE A 226 0.94 0.42 4.66
C PHE A 226 0.56 -1.06 4.63
N GLN A 227 -0.57 -1.44 5.24
CA GLN A 227 -1.09 -2.82 5.21
C GLN A 227 -1.40 -3.29 3.77
N GLU A 228 -1.94 -2.40 2.94
CA GLU A 228 -2.22 -2.63 1.52
C GLU A 228 -0.96 -2.62 0.63
N GLY A 229 0.24 -2.44 1.20
CA GLY A 229 1.50 -2.42 0.47
C GLY A 229 1.67 -1.22 -0.46
N MET A 230 0.97 -0.12 -0.18
CA MET A 230 1.04 1.13 -0.96
C MET A 230 2.12 2.10 -0.47
N LEU A 231 2.70 1.84 0.69
CA LEU A 231 3.81 2.62 1.23
C LEU A 231 5.10 1.80 1.14
N GLU A 232 6.20 2.48 0.84
CA GLU A 232 7.54 1.92 0.94
C GLU A 232 7.84 1.68 2.42
N LYS A 233 8.26 0.45 2.74
CA LYS A 233 8.29 -0.03 4.11
C LYS A 233 9.41 0.61 4.91
N HIS A 234 10.59 0.75 4.30
CA HIS A 234 11.75 1.26 5.01
C HIS A 234 11.57 2.73 5.40
N GLU A 235 11.15 3.58 4.46
CA GLU A 235 10.93 5.01 4.64
C GLU A 235 9.75 5.26 5.60
N TYR A 236 8.64 4.52 5.48
CA TYR A 236 7.50 4.69 6.38
C TYR A 236 7.84 4.28 7.82
N LEU A 237 8.52 3.14 8.03
CA LEU A 237 8.90 2.70 9.37
C LEU A 237 9.98 3.59 9.99
N THR A 238 10.94 4.05 9.19
CA THR A 238 11.94 5.04 9.64
C THR A 238 11.27 6.33 10.09
N TRP A 239 10.28 6.81 9.31
CA TRP A 239 9.49 7.98 9.68
C TRP A 239 8.77 7.81 11.03
N ILE A 240 8.17 6.64 11.28
CA ILE A 240 7.52 6.36 12.59
C ILE A 240 8.54 6.45 13.72
N LEU A 241 9.72 5.84 13.55
CA LEU A 241 10.78 5.90 14.56
C LEU A 241 11.21 7.34 14.85
N ASP A 242 11.45 8.15 13.81
CA ASP A 242 11.80 9.57 13.97
C ASP A 242 10.76 10.34 14.79
N VAL A 243 9.47 10.03 14.59
CA VAL A 243 8.38 10.69 15.32
C VAL A 243 8.37 10.27 16.77
N LEU A 244 8.54 8.98 17.06
CA LEU A 244 8.58 8.45 18.43
C LEU A 244 9.80 8.93 19.21
N GLU A 245 10.96 9.07 18.56
CA GLU A 245 12.17 9.60 19.19
C GLU A 245 12.02 11.05 19.63
N LYS A 246 11.20 11.85 18.94
CA LYS A 246 10.92 13.24 19.32
C LYS A 246 9.96 13.40 20.50
N ILE A 247 9.32 12.31 20.94
CA ILE A 247 8.41 12.30 22.10
C ILE A 247 9.17 11.98 23.40
N ARG A 248 10.42 11.47 23.31
CA ARG A 248 11.29 11.25 24.47
C ARG A 248 11.94 12.54 24.95
#